data_AF-A0A839TV63-F1
#
_entry.id   AF-A0A839TV63-F1
#
_cell.length_a   1.000
_cell.length_b   1.000
_cell.length_c   1.000
_cell.angle_alpha   90.00
_cell.angle_beta   90.00
_cell.angle_gamma   90.00
#
_symmetry.space_group_name_H-M   'P 1'
#
loop_
_entity.id
_entity.type
_entity.pdbx_description
1 polymer ?
#
loop_
_entity_poly.entity_id
_entity_poly.type
_entity_poly.pdbx_seq_one_letter_code
_entity_poly.pdbx_strand_id
1 'polypeptide(L)' 'MAEETNQTSNHVAFKGMMKFRLKDGRTEYGGLFCADIDQERPFVINNEASSIVFWDGQQDIGYIDEIDKELLKYY' A
#
# COMPACT_ATOMS: atom_id res chain seq x y z
N MET A 1 -4.09 -3.95 -5.18
CA MET A 1 -3.27 -3.44 -6.31
C MET A 1 -4.05 -3.33 -7.62
N ALA A 2 -4.34 -4.41 -8.38
CA ALA A 2 -4.93 -4.24 -9.71
C ALA A 2 -6.29 -3.51 -9.70
N GLU A 3 -7.18 -3.85 -8.77
CA GLU A 3 -8.48 -3.17 -8.62
C GLU A 3 -8.31 -1.71 -8.21
N GLU A 4 -7.60 -1.45 -7.12
CA GLU A 4 -7.41 -0.12 -6.52
C GLU A 4 -6.55 0.85 -7.33
N THR A 5 -5.48 0.39 -7.99
CA THR A 5 -4.47 1.25 -8.60
C THR A 5 -4.33 1.09 -10.12
N ASN A 6 -5.00 0.09 -10.70
CA ASN A 6 -4.83 -0.34 -12.09
C ASN A 6 -3.38 -0.78 -12.43
N GLN A 7 -2.51 -0.94 -11.44
CA GLN A 7 -1.13 -1.41 -11.64
C GLN A 7 -1.06 -2.92 -11.58
N THR A 8 -0.12 -3.49 -12.34
CA THR A 8 0.16 -4.92 -12.35
C THR A 8 1.66 -5.14 -12.28
N SER A 9 2.08 -6.18 -11.57
CA SER A 9 3.49 -6.58 -11.49
C SER A 9 3.64 -8.06 -11.82
N ASN A 10 4.72 -8.39 -12.51
CA ASN A 10 5.14 -9.78 -12.72
C ASN A 10 5.94 -10.32 -11.53
N HIS A 11 6.38 -9.45 -10.61
CA HIS A 11 7.19 -9.79 -9.46
C HIS A 11 6.58 -9.25 -8.16
N VAL A 12 5.95 -10.15 -7.40
CA VAL A 12 5.41 -9.84 -6.07
C VAL A 12 6.14 -10.69 -5.03
N ALA A 13 6.80 -10.03 -4.08
CA ALA A 13 7.54 -10.66 -2.99
C ALA A 13 6.77 -10.52 -1.67
N PHE A 14 6.58 -11.64 -0.97
CA PHE A 14 6.08 -11.62 0.41
C PHE A 14 7.20 -11.14 1.34
N LYS A 15 6.92 -10.13 2.16
CA LYS A 15 7.88 -9.52 3.09
C LYS A 15 7.63 -9.94 4.54
N GLY A 16 6.42 -10.35 4.88
CA GLY A 16 6.10 -10.83 6.22
C GLY A 16 4.62 -10.74 6.56
N MET A 17 4.29 -11.14 7.78
CA MET A 17 2.94 -11.04 8.32
C MET A 17 2.89 -9.94 9.37
N MET A 18 1.88 -9.11 9.27
CA MET A 18 1.58 -8.04 10.19
C MET A 18 0.45 -8.49 11.10
N LYS A 19 0.52 -8.12 12.38
CA LYS A 19 -0.52 -8.39 13.36
C LYS A 19 -0.96 -7.06 13.98
N PHE A 20 -2.25 -6.76 13.87
CA PHE A 20 -2.82 -5.52 14.38
C PHE A 20 -3.91 -5.82 15.41
N ARG A 21 -4.04 -4.93 16.40
CA ARG A 21 -5.14 -4.94 17.35
C ARG A 21 -5.99 -3.71 17.10
N LEU A 22 -7.24 -3.90 16.67
CA LEU A 22 -8.20 -2.84 16.47
C LEU A 22 -8.67 -2.27 17.82
N LYS A 23 -9.18 -1.03 17.80
CA LYS A 23 -9.70 -0.34 19.00
C LYS A 23 -10.85 -1.10 19.68
N ASP A 24 -11.59 -1.89 18.91
CA ASP A 24 -12.68 -2.75 19.43
C ASP A 24 -12.19 -4.08 20.02
N GLY A 25 -10.88 -4.30 20.07
CA GLY A 25 -10.26 -5.49 20.65
C GLY A 25 -10.07 -6.64 19.67
N ARG A 26 -10.54 -6.55 18.42
CA ARG A 26 -10.28 -7.60 17.40
C ARG A 26 -8.81 -7.62 16.98
N THR A 27 -8.27 -8.83 16.75
CA THR A 27 -6.95 -9.00 16.16
C THR A 27 -7.09 -9.34 14.69
N GLU A 28 -6.39 -8.61 13.85
CA GLU A 28 -6.33 -8.84 12.42
C GLU A 28 -4.89 -9.15 12.00
N TYR A 29 -4.76 -9.92 10.93
CA TYR A 29 -3.47 -10.29 10.35
C TYR A 29 -3.45 -9.85 8.89
N GLY A 30 -2.42 -9.11 8.50
CA GLY A 30 -2.20 -8.67 7.14
C GLY A 30 -0.95 -9.31 6.55
N GLY A 31 -0.99 -9.65 5.26
CA GLY A 31 0.23 -9.99 4.53
C GLY A 31 0.90 -8.72 4.01
N LEU A 32 2.18 -8.55 4.27
CA LEU A 32 2.98 -7.48 3.67
C LEU A 32 3.62 -8.02 2.39
N PHE A 33 3.36 -7.33 1.29
CA PHE A 33 3.90 -7.65 -0.03
C PHE A 33 4.58 -6.43 -0.63
N CYS A 34 5.60 -6.68 -1.43
CA CYS A 34 6.32 -5.67 -2.21
C CYS A 34 6.30 -6.11 -3.67
N ALA A 35 6.20 -5.16 -4.59
CA ALA A 35 6.21 -5.47 -6.02
C ALA A 35 6.84 -4.33 -6.81
N ASP A 36 7.54 -4.68 -7.87
CA ASP A 36 8.11 -3.72 -8.81
C ASP A 36 7.12 -3.43 -9.94
N ILE A 37 7.00 -2.18 -10.36
CA ILE A 37 6.14 -1.79 -11.50
C ILE A 37 7.05 -1.56 -12.71
N ASP A 38 7.06 -2.52 -13.64
CA ASP A 38 7.86 -2.43 -14.86
C ASP A 38 7.29 -1.40 -15.86
N GLN A 39 5.96 -1.31 -15.93
CA GLN A 39 5.25 -0.42 -16.84
C GLN A 39 4.09 0.25 -16.11
N GLU A 40 4.16 1.57 -16.01
CA GLU A 40 3.10 2.39 -15.44
C GLU A 40 1.84 2.33 -16.30
N ARG A 41 0.71 2.13 -15.64
CA ARG A 41 -0.62 2.23 -16.24
C ARG A 41 -1.33 3.47 -15.71
N PRO A 42 -2.17 4.13 -16.52
CA PRO A 42 -2.94 5.26 -16.03
C PRO A 42 -3.87 4.81 -14.89
N PHE A 43 -3.92 5.62 -13.84
CA PHE A 43 -4.86 5.42 -12.74
C PHE A 43 -6.30 5.59 -13.22
N VAL A 44 -7.20 4.76 -12.68
CA VAL A 44 -8.64 4.81 -12.97
C VAL A 44 -9.36 4.88 -11.64
N ILE A 45 -10.08 5.99 -11.42
CA ILE A 45 -10.90 6.18 -10.22
C ILE A 45 -11.94 5.06 -10.13
N ASN A 46 -12.12 4.51 -8.94
CA ASN A 46 -13.14 3.50 -8.66
C ASN A 46 -13.78 3.72 -7.28
N ASN A 47 -14.51 2.73 -6.77
CA ASN A 47 -15.19 2.81 -5.47
C ASN A 47 -14.25 2.67 -4.26
N GLU A 48 -13.00 2.30 -4.49
CA GLU A 48 -11.99 2.03 -3.45
C GLU A 48 -10.96 3.18 -3.34
N ALA A 49 -10.58 3.77 -4.47
CA ALA A 49 -9.56 4.83 -4.55
C ALA A 49 -9.99 5.98 -5.47
N SER A 50 -9.76 7.21 -4.99
CA SER A 50 -10.08 8.46 -5.72
C SER A 50 -8.86 9.14 -6.34
N SER A 51 -7.65 8.78 -5.91
CA SER A 51 -6.39 9.32 -6.44
C SER A 51 -5.22 8.38 -6.13
N ILE A 52 -4.10 8.56 -6.83
CA ILE A 52 -2.84 7.89 -6.55
C ILE A 52 -1.69 8.89 -6.71
N VAL A 53 -0.66 8.76 -5.88
CA VAL A 53 0.56 9.57 -5.94
C VAL A 53 1.76 8.63 -5.90
N PHE A 54 2.67 8.76 -6.87
CA PHE A 54 4.01 8.19 -6.75
C PHE A 54 4.83 9.12 -5.87
N TRP A 55 5.22 8.62 -4.69
CA TRP A 55 5.80 9.43 -3.63
C TRP A 55 7.26 9.06 -3.39
N ASP A 56 8.11 10.07 -3.27
CA ASP A 56 9.56 9.96 -3.03
C ASP A 56 9.93 9.85 -1.54
N GLY A 57 8.93 9.85 -0.64
CA GLY A 57 9.15 9.85 0.80
C GLY A 57 9.41 11.25 1.41
N GLN A 58 9.51 12.29 0.59
CA GLN A 58 9.91 13.64 1.02
C GLN A 58 8.79 14.68 0.83
N GLN A 59 8.00 14.56 -0.23
CA GLN A 59 6.92 15.50 -0.51
C GLN A 59 5.81 15.39 0.54
N ASP A 60 5.19 16.52 0.89
CA ASP A 60 3.98 16.52 1.72
C ASP A 60 2.78 16.10 0.86
N ILE A 61 2.26 14.91 1.13
CA ILE A 61 1.06 14.36 0.47
C ILE A 61 -0.16 14.39 1.40
N GLY A 62 -0.06 15.09 2.53
CA GLY A 62 -1.09 15.16 3.57
C GLY A 62 -0.94 14.09 4.64
N TYR A 63 -2.07 13.70 5.22
CA TYR A 63 -2.09 12.72 6.31
C TYR A 63 -1.75 11.31 5.79
N ILE A 64 -0.84 10.64 6.49
CA ILE A 64 -0.53 9.21 6.33
C ILE A 64 -0.65 8.60 7.74
N ASP A 65 -1.35 7.47 7.85
CA ASP A 65 -1.54 6.77 9.12
C ASP A 65 -0.19 6.34 9.73
N GLU A 66 -0.08 6.34 11.06
CA GLU A 66 1.18 6.00 11.71
C GLU A 66 1.63 4.57 11.41
N ILE A 67 0.69 3.64 11.23
CA ILE A 67 1.02 2.26 10.85
C ILE A 67 1.64 2.24 9.46
N ASP A 68 1.04 2.93 8.49
CA ASP A 68 1.53 2.98 7.10
C ASP A 68 2.94 3.59 7.01
N LYS A 69 3.23 4.63 7.82
CA LYS A 69 4.57 5.22 7.91
C LYS A 69 5.62 4.22 8.41
N GLU A 70 5.28 3.37 9.38
CA GLU A 70 6.19 2.35 9.90
C GLU A 70 6.48 1.27 8.85
N LEU A 71 5.53 0.97 7.96
CA LEU A 71 5.71 -0.02 6.88
C LEU A 71 6.79 0.38 5.87
N LEU A 72 7.05 1.68 5.70
CA LEU A 72 8.10 2.19 4.82
C LEU A 72 9.51 1.71 5.20
N LYS A 73 9.73 1.30 6.47
CA LYS A 73 11.02 0.79 6.95
C LYS A 73 11.34 -0.63 6.45
N TYR A 74 10.37 -1.32 5.85
CA TYR A 74 10.50 -2.72 5.40
C TYR A 74 10.58 -2.87 3.87
N TYR A 75 10.70 -1.74 3.16
CA TYR A 75 11.05 -1.67 1.75
C TYR A 75 12.57 -1.64 1.60
#